data_AF-A0A9W8D7J8-F1
#
_entry.id   AF-A0A9W8D7J8-F1
#
_cell.length_a   1.000
_cell.length_b   1.000
_cell.length_c   1.000
_cell.angle_alpha   90.00
_cell.angle_beta   90.00
_cell.angle_gamma   90.00
#
_symmetry.space_group_name_H-M   'P 1'
#
loop_
_entity.id
_entity.type
_entity.pdbx_description
1 polymer ?
#
loop_
_entity_poly.entity_id
_entity_poly.type
_entity_poly.pdbx_seq_one_letter_code
_entity_poly.pdbx_strand_id
1 'polypeptide(L)'
;MCTENGLKTTLTLSALETHLHSLQRDLVHKTSTEASASMHSGLDYASSMLRSYLWALVFTDRVRPMDKSTRAWDEIKHAEKYVPGFKANVVVMEPALVMLVPRSIWTSGLRGAFKDNAAFMISDEAMCAMHWRPTFALSEQMAQRAHAEWGVDHRVAPLRVLLAVTQGWNRQALEIAKQSLLAPHLRIAPNTLALEGTRTSKYFEQLVLVLSMFKPGADLAISKVHALVQSQFRKIKMTERLAIAFLYCCIRSRNEATARDILMLLEKQGTVASPRVHELYMRACLRSGLVPRAIEIFHRLAYETRRSVGEPSFVYFIDYMADQRESCVGAEHAFDAWMQNSQYRGRATQKLVERWKQVGMSRESRNEHNVFMPKSPLSDVLQKVGVKKEEPGKYSSKRWLRDWEFHMVVSLVSAYVVSGRINRALDWEAWILDAIRNKSLSMKPELISRVSGLLVRHLTFDSWDHAKCVLDFIIAIDHNTGHGNLGKQVYQLSLRHTFTSLHYFAQRNDPVKTRAQIRAYLQEHNAQYVSSFIEAQTA
;
A
#
# COMPACT_ATOMS: atom_id res chain seq x y z
N MET A 1 -13.88 24.24 51.85
CA MET A 1 -14.04 22.77 51.79
C MET A 1 -15.51 22.46 51.55
N CYS A 2 -15.89 22.27 50.29
CA CYS A 2 -17.10 21.56 49.89
C CYS A 2 -16.66 20.65 48.74
N THR A 3 -16.85 19.36 48.94
CA THR A 3 -16.21 18.26 48.21
C THR A 3 -16.83 18.04 46.84
N GLU A 4 -15.96 17.99 45.83
CA GLU A 4 -16.20 17.29 44.56
C GLU A 4 -16.60 15.85 44.85
N ASN A 5 -17.87 15.50 44.63
CA ASN A 5 -18.30 14.11 44.47
C ASN A 5 -19.60 14.11 43.67
N GLY A 6 -19.49 13.71 42.39
CA GLY A 6 -20.64 13.69 41.48
C GLY A 6 -20.28 13.15 40.11
N LEU A 7 -19.84 11.89 40.04
CA LEU A 7 -19.94 11.00 38.88
C LEU A 7 -19.49 11.57 37.52
N LYS A 8 -18.18 11.66 37.29
CA LYS A 8 -17.64 11.36 35.95
C LYS A 8 -17.71 9.85 35.74
N THR A 9 -18.88 9.34 35.36
CA THR A 9 -18.98 8.00 34.81
C THR A 9 -18.17 7.97 33.52
N THR A 10 -17.01 7.32 33.55
CA THR A 10 -16.35 6.79 32.36
C THR A 10 -17.27 5.73 31.76
N LEU A 11 -18.32 6.19 31.06
CA LEU A 11 -19.19 5.37 30.23
C LEU A 11 -18.31 4.76 29.13
N THR A 12 -18.01 3.48 29.27
CA THR A 12 -17.39 2.72 28.18
C THR A 12 -18.36 2.70 26.99
N LEU A 13 -17.84 2.67 25.76
CA LEU A 13 -18.66 2.63 24.53
C LEU A 13 -19.72 1.51 24.56
N SER A 14 -19.46 0.39 25.25
CA SER A 14 -20.47 -0.68 25.39
C SER A 14 -21.56 -0.36 26.41
N ALA A 15 -21.25 0.35 27.49
CA ALA A 15 -22.27 0.79 28.44
C ALA A 15 -23.21 1.82 27.79
N LEU A 16 -22.68 2.66 26.90
CA LEU A 16 -23.48 3.58 26.08
C LEU A 16 -24.36 2.84 25.07
N GLU A 17 -23.84 1.81 24.38
CA GLU A 17 -24.61 0.98 23.44
C GLU A 17 -25.81 0.32 24.12
N THR A 18 -25.61 -0.33 25.28
CA THR A 18 -26.68 -0.99 26.04
C THR A 18 -27.72 0.01 26.55
N HIS A 19 -27.28 1.18 27.02
CA HIS A 19 -28.18 2.21 27.52
C HIS A 19 -29.05 2.82 26.41
N LEU A 20 -28.45 3.12 25.24
CA LEU A 20 -29.20 3.62 24.08
C LEU A 20 -30.20 2.60 23.56
N HIS A 21 -29.84 1.31 23.56
CA HIS A 21 -30.74 0.22 23.16
C HIS A 21 -31.95 0.11 24.10
N SER A 22 -31.72 0.19 25.41
CA SER A 22 -32.79 0.20 26.42
C SER A 22 -33.74 1.39 26.23
N LEU A 23 -33.18 2.60 26.09
CA LEU A 23 -33.97 3.82 25.89
C LEU A 23 -34.78 3.79 24.59
N GLN A 24 -34.26 3.18 23.52
CA GLN A 24 -34.98 3.01 22.27
C GLN A 24 -36.18 2.06 22.43
N ARG A 25 -36.04 0.96 23.17
CA ARG A 25 -37.15 0.05 23.50
C ARG A 25 -38.21 0.75 24.36
N ASP A 26 -37.79 1.52 25.35
CA ASP A 26 -38.70 2.26 26.24
C ASP A 26 -39.50 3.32 25.46
N LEU A 27 -38.85 4.00 24.50
CA LEU A 27 -39.51 4.95 23.62
C LEU A 27 -40.57 4.26 22.73
N VAL A 28 -40.23 3.12 22.14
CA VAL A 28 -41.16 2.33 21.33
C VAL A 28 -42.37 1.90 22.15
N HIS A 29 -42.18 1.45 23.39
CA HIS A 29 -43.27 1.14 24.29
C HIS A 29 -44.17 2.36 24.55
N LYS A 30 -43.59 3.51 24.92
CA LYS A 30 -44.36 4.73 25.22
C LYS A 30 -45.13 5.28 24.01
N THR A 31 -44.52 5.27 22.83
CA THR A 31 -45.14 5.76 21.59
C THR A 31 -46.22 4.82 21.05
N SER A 32 -46.13 3.52 21.34
CA SER A 32 -47.19 2.55 21.01
C SER A 32 -48.44 2.69 21.90
N THR A 33 -48.29 3.22 23.12
CA THR A 33 -49.38 3.39 24.10
C THR A 33 -50.04 4.77 24.07
N GLU A 34 -49.35 5.81 23.59
CA GLU A 34 -49.82 7.20 23.58
C GLU A 34 -50.00 7.73 22.15
N ALA A 35 -51.09 7.33 21.49
CA ALA A 35 -51.45 7.89 20.19
C ALA A 35 -52.23 9.20 20.38
N SER A 36 -51.63 10.37 20.06
CA SER A 36 -52.25 11.43 19.21
C SER A 36 -51.64 12.84 19.29
N ALA A 37 -50.80 13.22 20.27
CA ALA A 37 -50.36 14.63 20.39
C ALA A 37 -48.84 14.90 20.16
N SER A 38 -47.96 13.88 20.25
CA SER A 38 -46.50 14.06 20.22
C SER A 38 -45.82 13.59 18.92
N MET A 39 -46.58 13.25 17.87
CA MET A 39 -46.05 12.55 16.68
C MET A 39 -44.85 13.25 16.02
N HIS A 40 -44.82 14.59 15.96
CA HIS A 40 -43.71 15.31 15.31
C HIS A 40 -42.42 15.30 16.17
N SER A 41 -42.53 15.42 17.49
CA SER A 41 -41.37 15.36 18.40
C SER A 41 -40.88 13.92 18.65
N GLY A 42 -41.81 12.94 18.61
CA GLY A 42 -41.50 11.52 18.72
C GLY A 42 -40.74 10.96 17.50
N LEU A 43 -41.05 11.43 16.30
CA LEU A 43 -40.34 11.04 15.06
C LEU A 43 -38.88 11.53 15.03
N ASP A 44 -38.64 12.78 15.45
CA ASP A 44 -37.29 13.34 15.53
C ASP A 44 -36.45 12.67 16.65
N TYR A 45 -37.08 12.36 17.78
CA TYR A 45 -36.42 11.68 18.89
C TYR A 45 -36.07 10.21 18.55
N ALA A 46 -37.00 9.46 17.93
CA ALA A 46 -36.74 8.09 17.46
C ALA A 46 -35.61 8.04 16.42
N SER A 47 -35.60 9.00 15.48
CA SER A 47 -34.53 9.16 14.48
C SER A 47 -33.17 9.39 15.12
N SER A 48 -33.09 10.27 16.12
CA SER A 48 -31.86 10.61 16.84
C SER A 48 -31.32 9.44 17.66
N MET A 49 -32.21 8.72 18.37
CA MET A 49 -31.85 7.56 19.18
C MET A 49 -31.33 6.40 18.34
N LEU A 50 -32.08 6.02 17.29
CA LEU A 50 -31.66 4.96 16.37
C LEU A 50 -30.32 5.30 15.71
N ARG A 51 -30.17 6.54 15.23
CA ARG A 51 -28.90 7.00 14.63
C ARG A 51 -27.72 6.91 15.61
N SER A 52 -27.93 7.30 16.87
CA SER A 52 -26.90 7.24 17.92
C SER A 52 -26.50 5.79 18.24
N TYR A 53 -27.48 4.90 18.34
CA TYR A 53 -27.25 3.46 18.51
C TYR A 53 -26.46 2.86 17.34
N LEU A 54 -26.87 3.16 16.10
CA LEU A 54 -26.19 2.68 14.90
C LEU A 54 -24.73 3.18 14.85
N TRP A 55 -24.45 4.41 15.26
CA TRP A 55 -23.07 4.89 15.38
C TRP A 55 -22.27 4.15 16.46
N ALA A 56 -22.87 3.84 17.61
CA ALA A 56 -22.22 3.04 18.64
C ALA A 56 -21.83 1.65 18.10
N LEU A 57 -22.71 1.02 17.32
CA LEU A 57 -22.43 -0.23 16.62
C LEU A 57 -21.28 -0.11 15.60
N VAL A 58 -21.10 1.01 14.89
CA VAL A 58 -19.98 1.18 13.95
C VAL A 58 -18.64 1.01 14.67
N PHE A 59 -18.51 1.63 15.84
CA PHE A 59 -17.23 1.74 16.56
C PHE A 59 -16.96 0.64 17.57
N THR A 60 -17.97 -0.12 18.01
CA THR A 60 -17.75 -1.22 18.96
C THR A 60 -16.83 -2.30 18.36
N ASP A 61 -15.72 -2.64 19.01
CA ASP A 61 -14.83 -3.72 18.53
C ASP A 61 -15.26 -5.10 19.02
N ARG A 62 -16.30 -5.18 19.85
CA ARG A 62 -16.81 -6.43 20.45
C ARG A 62 -17.72 -7.24 19.54
N VAL A 63 -18.24 -6.62 18.49
CA VAL A 63 -19.20 -7.24 17.58
C VAL A 63 -18.52 -7.47 16.23
N ARG A 64 -18.61 -8.71 15.72
CA ARG A 64 -18.04 -9.03 14.40
C ARG A 64 -18.75 -8.19 13.33
N PRO A 65 -18.08 -7.74 12.26
CA PRO A 65 -18.67 -6.88 11.23
C PRO A 65 -20.00 -7.40 10.65
N MET A 66 -20.13 -8.72 10.51
CA MET A 66 -21.35 -9.39 10.04
C MET A 66 -22.51 -9.16 11.00
N ASP A 67 -22.29 -9.42 12.29
CA ASP A 67 -23.31 -9.28 13.33
C ASP A 67 -23.74 -7.81 13.50
N LYS A 68 -22.86 -6.85 13.20
CA LYS A 68 -23.21 -5.41 13.20
C LYS A 68 -24.23 -5.07 12.13
N SER A 69 -24.05 -5.58 10.91
CA SER A 69 -24.94 -5.28 9.78
C SER A 69 -26.33 -5.88 10.01
N THR A 70 -26.38 -7.11 10.53
CA THR A 70 -27.64 -7.77 10.93
C THR A 70 -28.34 -7.00 12.04
N ARG A 71 -27.64 -6.67 13.13
CA ARG A 71 -28.21 -5.87 14.24
C ARG A 71 -28.71 -4.50 13.79
N ALA A 72 -27.95 -3.82 12.93
CA ALA A 72 -28.36 -2.54 12.38
C ALA A 72 -29.65 -2.66 11.56
N TRP A 73 -29.75 -3.70 10.73
CA TRP A 73 -30.95 -3.96 9.93
C TRP A 73 -32.17 -4.30 10.77
N ASP A 74 -32.00 -5.16 11.77
CA ASP A 74 -33.06 -5.56 12.69
C ASP A 74 -33.59 -4.36 13.46
N GLU A 75 -32.72 -3.47 13.92
CA GLU A 75 -33.12 -2.25 14.64
C GLU A 75 -33.82 -1.23 13.74
N ILE A 76 -33.39 -1.08 12.48
CA ILE A 76 -34.10 -0.26 11.51
C ILE A 76 -35.51 -0.81 11.26
N LYS A 77 -35.63 -2.12 11.03
CA LYS A 77 -36.92 -2.79 10.82
C LYS A 77 -37.82 -2.71 12.05
N HIS A 78 -37.24 -2.84 13.24
CA HIS A 78 -37.94 -2.70 14.50
C HIS A 78 -38.50 -1.29 14.67
N ALA A 79 -37.68 -0.25 14.46
CA ALA A 79 -38.13 1.14 14.54
C ALA A 79 -39.26 1.45 13.54
N GLU A 80 -39.15 0.97 12.29
CA GLU A 80 -40.19 1.18 11.26
C GLU A 80 -41.49 0.43 11.54
N LYS A 81 -41.41 -0.74 12.18
CA LYS A 81 -42.58 -1.53 12.52
C LYS A 81 -43.36 -0.92 13.69
N TYR A 82 -42.67 -0.39 14.69
CA TYR A 82 -43.28 -0.04 15.97
C TYR A 82 -43.40 1.46 16.24
N VAL A 83 -42.78 2.33 15.45
CA VAL A 83 -42.97 3.79 15.55
C VAL A 83 -43.88 4.26 14.40
N PRO A 84 -45.16 4.59 14.67
CA PRO A 84 -46.11 4.99 13.62
C PRO A 84 -45.61 6.19 12.82
N GLY A 85 -45.61 6.08 11.50
CA GLY A 85 -45.14 7.14 10.59
C GLY A 85 -43.62 7.25 10.46
N PHE A 86 -42.83 6.46 11.19
CA PHE A 86 -41.39 6.44 11.06
C PHE A 86 -40.97 5.65 9.82
N LYS A 87 -40.22 6.30 8.94
CA LYS A 87 -39.46 5.66 7.86
C LYS A 87 -38.01 6.06 7.99
N ALA A 88 -37.12 5.08 8.02
CA ALA A 88 -35.70 5.37 8.14
C ALA A 88 -35.21 6.05 6.86
N ASN A 89 -35.06 7.38 6.91
CA ASN A 89 -34.48 8.14 5.83
C ASN A 89 -32.96 7.91 5.77
N VAL A 90 -32.33 8.40 4.71
CA VAL A 90 -30.90 8.19 4.48
C VAL A 90 -29.99 8.69 5.59
N VAL A 91 -30.41 9.76 6.28
CA VAL A 91 -29.67 10.32 7.40
C VAL A 91 -29.67 9.32 8.56
N VAL A 92 -30.80 8.69 8.85
CA VAL A 92 -30.87 7.69 9.92
C VAL A 92 -30.09 6.43 9.55
N MET A 93 -30.13 6.01 8.28
CA MET A 93 -29.43 4.82 7.79
C MET A 93 -27.91 5.02 7.57
N GLU A 94 -27.41 6.25 7.58
CA GLU A 94 -26.00 6.59 7.34
C GLU A 94 -24.99 5.72 8.12
N PRO A 95 -25.13 5.51 9.44
CA PRO A 95 -24.15 4.71 10.18
C PRO A 95 -24.21 3.24 9.78
N ALA A 96 -25.40 2.71 9.52
CA ALA A 96 -25.60 1.34 9.06
C ALA A 96 -24.96 1.12 7.68
N LEU A 97 -25.01 2.13 6.81
CA LEU A 97 -24.37 2.12 5.50
C LEU A 97 -22.84 2.18 5.59
N VAL A 98 -22.30 2.94 6.53
CA VAL A 98 -20.85 2.97 6.80
C VAL A 98 -20.32 1.59 7.25
N MET A 99 -21.13 0.79 7.95
CA MET A 99 -20.76 -0.59 8.34
C MET A 99 -20.55 -1.51 7.13
N LEU A 100 -21.21 -1.23 6.00
CA LEU A 100 -21.07 -2.00 4.77
C LEU A 100 -19.74 -1.74 4.05
N VAL A 101 -19.05 -0.64 4.41
CA VAL A 101 -17.72 -0.34 3.90
C VAL A 101 -16.68 -1.12 4.71
N PRO A 102 -15.84 -1.94 4.06
CA PRO A 102 -14.90 -2.82 4.72
C PRO A 102 -13.84 -2.02 5.47
N ARG A 103 -13.39 -2.57 6.59
CA ARG A 103 -12.37 -1.97 7.45
C ARG A 103 -11.06 -1.65 6.72
N SER A 104 -10.72 -2.40 5.68
CA SER A 104 -9.52 -2.17 4.85
C SER A 104 -9.56 -0.85 4.07
N ILE A 105 -10.75 -0.31 3.83
CA ILE A 105 -10.94 0.99 3.16
C ILE A 105 -10.74 2.14 4.14
N TRP A 106 -10.76 1.91 5.46
CA TRP A 106 -10.64 2.95 6.47
C TRP A 106 -9.22 3.06 7.05
N THR A 107 -8.70 4.27 7.23
CA THR A 107 -7.46 4.48 8.02
C THR A 107 -7.74 4.32 9.52
N SER A 108 -6.92 3.56 10.23
CA SER A 108 -7.10 3.21 11.65
C SER A 108 -6.90 4.38 12.64
N GLY A 109 -6.36 5.52 12.21
CA GLY A 109 -5.77 6.56 13.07
C GLY A 109 -6.71 7.57 13.74
N LEU A 110 -8.02 7.59 13.46
CA LEU A 110 -8.94 8.63 13.96
C LEU A 110 -10.26 8.06 14.51
N ARG A 111 -10.16 7.01 15.32
CA ARG A 111 -11.30 6.50 16.09
C ARG A 111 -11.62 7.49 17.23
N GLY A 112 -12.74 8.21 17.15
CA GLY A 112 -13.39 8.76 18.36
C GLY A 112 -13.76 10.25 18.41
N ALA A 113 -13.51 11.07 17.39
CA ALA A 113 -13.93 12.48 17.44
C ALA A 113 -15.30 12.69 16.79
N PHE A 114 -16.40 12.43 17.52
CA PHE A 114 -17.79 12.61 17.05
C PHE A 114 -18.13 14.03 16.58
N LYS A 115 -17.35 15.04 16.98
CA LYS A 115 -17.52 16.45 16.54
C LYS A 115 -16.68 16.82 15.34
N ASP A 116 -15.55 16.15 15.13
CA ASP A 116 -14.66 16.41 14.01
C ASP A 116 -14.92 15.37 12.94
N ASN A 117 -15.52 15.84 11.86
CA ASN A 117 -15.77 15.17 10.58
C ASN A 117 -14.48 14.60 9.90
N ALA A 118 -13.50 14.10 10.64
CA ALA A 118 -12.19 13.58 10.25
C ALA A 118 -12.07 12.06 10.50
N ALA A 119 -13.10 11.38 11.04
CA ALA A 119 -13.03 9.98 11.42
C ALA A 119 -12.95 8.99 10.24
N PHE A 120 -13.27 9.41 9.02
CA PHE A 120 -13.41 8.53 7.85
C PHE A 120 -12.53 8.99 6.69
N MET A 121 -11.28 8.52 6.64
CA MET A 121 -10.39 8.66 5.48
C MET A 121 -10.24 7.32 4.77
N ILE A 122 -10.25 7.35 3.43
CA ILE A 122 -9.98 6.18 2.61
C ILE A 122 -8.48 5.86 2.68
N SER A 123 -8.13 4.61 2.94
CA SER A 123 -6.73 4.15 2.98
C SER A 123 -6.06 4.28 1.61
N ASP A 124 -4.77 4.61 1.60
CA ASP A 124 -3.97 4.73 0.39
C ASP A 124 -3.98 3.43 -0.43
N GLU A 125 -4.00 2.27 0.25
CA GLU A 125 -4.09 0.95 -0.37
C GLU A 125 -5.43 0.75 -1.09
N ALA A 126 -6.55 1.17 -0.49
CA ALA A 126 -7.86 1.09 -1.12
C ALA A 126 -7.96 2.01 -2.34
N MET A 127 -7.33 3.18 -2.30
CA MET A 127 -7.21 4.08 -3.45
C MET A 127 -6.38 3.45 -4.58
N CYS A 128 -5.51 2.49 -4.28
CA CYS A 128 -4.68 1.79 -5.27
C CYS A 128 -5.23 0.43 -5.72
N ALA A 129 -6.14 -0.18 -4.96
CA ALA A 129 -6.70 -1.51 -5.24
C ALA A 129 -7.95 -1.43 -6.14
N MET A 130 -7.97 -2.20 -7.24
CA MET A 130 -8.99 -2.09 -8.29
C MET A 130 -10.19 -3.04 -8.12
N HIS A 131 -10.18 -3.97 -7.16
CA HIS A 131 -11.21 -5.00 -7.06
C HIS A 131 -11.53 -5.30 -5.60
N TRP A 132 -12.60 -4.68 -5.10
CA TRP A 132 -13.25 -5.14 -3.89
C TRP A 132 -14.73 -5.34 -4.19
N ARG A 133 -15.27 -6.47 -3.73
CA ARG A 133 -16.71 -6.77 -3.73
C ARG A 133 -17.01 -7.44 -2.39
N PRO A 134 -17.90 -6.90 -1.55
CA PRO A 134 -18.48 -7.70 -0.49
C PRO A 134 -19.51 -8.64 -1.12
N THR A 135 -19.36 -9.93 -0.87
CA THR A 135 -20.31 -10.96 -1.30
C THR A 135 -21.33 -11.26 -0.20
N PHE A 136 -22.09 -10.25 0.26
CA PHE A 136 -23.13 -10.48 1.28
C PHE A 136 -24.50 -9.93 0.87
N ALA A 137 -25.47 -10.84 0.77
CA ALA A 137 -26.83 -10.55 0.28
C ALA A 137 -27.57 -9.48 1.13
N LEU A 138 -27.37 -9.44 2.45
CA LEU A 138 -27.97 -8.41 3.31
C LEU A 138 -27.36 -7.03 3.04
N SER A 139 -26.06 -6.96 2.78
CA SER A 139 -25.38 -5.70 2.41
C SER A 139 -25.91 -5.16 1.09
N GLU A 140 -26.21 -6.04 0.15
CA GLU A 140 -26.83 -5.69 -1.13
C GLU A 140 -28.27 -5.16 -0.93
N GLN A 141 -29.08 -5.82 -0.10
CA GLN A 141 -30.44 -5.37 0.23
C GLN A 141 -30.45 -4.01 0.94
N MET A 142 -29.54 -3.81 1.91
CA MET A 142 -29.38 -2.52 2.58
C MET A 142 -28.95 -1.43 1.60
N ALA A 143 -28.02 -1.72 0.68
CA ALA A 143 -27.59 -0.78 -0.35
C ALA A 143 -28.69 -0.45 -1.36
N GLN A 144 -29.46 -1.45 -1.81
CA GLN A 144 -30.60 -1.29 -2.72
C GLN A 144 -31.75 -0.50 -2.08
N ARG A 145 -32.09 -0.81 -0.82
CA ARG A 145 -33.12 -0.08 -0.09
C ARG A 145 -32.73 1.38 0.11
N ALA A 146 -31.49 1.60 0.51
CA ALA A 146 -30.99 2.94 0.65
C ALA A 146 -31.10 3.65 -0.72
N HIS A 147 -30.69 3.02 -1.82
CA HIS A 147 -30.86 3.57 -3.17
C HIS A 147 -32.29 3.98 -3.53
N ALA A 148 -33.29 3.14 -3.25
CA ALA A 148 -34.69 3.45 -3.54
C ALA A 148 -35.21 4.69 -2.79
N GLU A 149 -34.75 4.89 -1.56
CA GLU A 149 -35.12 6.04 -0.70
C GLU A 149 -34.27 7.30 -0.98
N TRP A 150 -33.23 7.21 -1.84
CA TRP A 150 -32.23 8.28 -2.07
C TRP A 150 -32.61 9.31 -3.13
N GLY A 151 -33.87 9.39 -3.54
CA GLY A 151 -34.32 10.18 -4.70
C GLY A 151 -34.03 11.69 -4.66
N VAL A 152 -33.60 12.28 -3.54
CA VAL A 152 -33.42 13.75 -3.42
C VAL A 152 -32.27 14.20 -2.50
N ASP A 153 -31.67 13.31 -1.68
CA ASP A 153 -30.67 13.74 -0.68
C ASP A 153 -29.23 13.60 -1.20
N HIS A 154 -28.72 14.69 -1.77
CA HIS A 154 -27.38 14.79 -2.34
C HIS A 154 -26.27 14.95 -1.29
N ARG A 155 -26.62 15.02 0.01
CA ARG A 155 -25.63 15.26 1.08
C ARG A 155 -24.78 14.03 1.39
N VAL A 156 -25.35 12.85 1.23
CA VAL A 156 -24.65 11.55 1.37
C VAL A 156 -24.05 11.06 0.07
N ALA A 157 -24.01 11.89 -0.99
CA ALA A 157 -23.54 11.48 -2.30
C ALA A 157 -22.13 10.82 -2.26
N PRO A 158 -21.11 11.33 -1.53
CA PRO A 158 -19.83 10.63 -1.42
C PRO A 158 -19.95 9.20 -0.89
N LEU A 159 -20.75 8.97 0.15
CA LEU A 159 -21.00 7.63 0.71
C LEU A 159 -21.75 6.73 -0.28
N ARG A 160 -22.74 7.28 -1.01
CA ARG A 160 -23.49 6.54 -2.03
C ARG A 160 -22.59 6.11 -3.20
N VAL A 161 -21.73 7.01 -3.67
CA VAL A 161 -20.73 6.69 -4.70
C VAL A 161 -19.77 5.63 -4.18
N LEU A 162 -19.32 5.75 -2.92
CA LEU A 162 -18.39 4.79 -2.31
C LEU A 162 -19.00 3.39 -2.26
N LEU A 163 -20.23 3.27 -1.78
CA LEU A 163 -20.95 1.99 -1.75
C LEU A 163 -21.17 1.42 -3.15
N ALA A 164 -21.57 2.24 -4.12
CA ALA A 164 -21.75 1.76 -5.48
C ALA A 164 -20.41 1.26 -6.08
N VAL A 165 -19.30 1.98 -5.85
CA VAL A 165 -17.97 1.56 -6.31
C VAL A 165 -17.53 0.26 -5.64
N THR A 166 -17.73 0.13 -4.33
CA THR A 166 -17.37 -1.07 -3.59
C THR A 166 -18.20 -2.30 -3.95
N GLN A 167 -19.40 -2.11 -4.51
CA GLN A 167 -20.22 -3.19 -5.10
C GLN A 167 -19.88 -3.45 -6.58
N GLY A 168 -18.98 -2.65 -7.18
CA GLY A 168 -18.66 -2.72 -8.61
C GLY A 168 -19.70 -2.08 -9.53
N TRP A 169 -20.67 -1.33 -8.99
CA TRP A 169 -21.69 -0.60 -9.73
C TRP A 169 -21.18 0.75 -10.26
N ASN A 170 -20.06 0.74 -10.99
CA ASN A 170 -19.37 1.95 -11.44
C ASN A 170 -20.25 2.90 -12.28
N ARG A 171 -21.18 2.37 -13.08
CA ARG A 171 -22.13 3.18 -13.86
C ARG A 171 -23.10 3.93 -12.97
N GLN A 172 -23.61 3.27 -11.93
CA GLN A 172 -24.52 3.87 -10.96
C GLN A 172 -23.79 4.90 -10.09
N ALA A 173 -22.56 4.59 -9.65
CA ALA A 173 -21.71 5.53 -8.92
C ALA A 173 -21.50 6.83 -9.71
N LEU A 174 -21.26 6.72 -11.01
CA LEU A 174 -21.09 7.88 -11.89
C LEU A 174 -22.38 8.72 -12.02
N GLU A 175 -23.54 8.06 -12.11
CA GLU A 175 -24.83 8.74 -12.22
C GLU A 175 -25.18 9.50 -10.93
N ILE A 176 -24.98 8.87 -9.77
CA ILE A 176 -25.16 9.49 -8.46
C ILE A 176 -24.29 10.75 -8.33
N ALA A 177 -23.02 10.66 -8.74
CA ALA A 177 -22.08 11.78 -8.72
C ALA A 177 -22.50 12.92 -9.67
N LYS A 178 -22.97 12.60 -10.88
CA LYS A 178 -23.47 13.61 -11.82
C LYS A 178 -24.69 14.34 -11.26
N GLN A 179 -25.66 13.60 -10.72
CA GLN A 179 -26.87 14.18 -10.13
C GLN A 179 -26.54 15.08 -8.93
N SER A 180 -25.61 14.66 -8.06
CA SER A 180 -25.21 15.49 -6.91
C SER A 180 -24.51 16.79 -7.32
N LEU A 181 -23.84 16.81 -8.48
CA LEU A 181 -23.21 18.02 -9.03
C LEU A 181 -24.20 18.98 -9.70
N LEU A 182 -25.41 18.53 -10.04
CA LEU A 182 -26.46 19.37 -10.64
C LEU A 182 -27.39 20.03 -9.62
N ALA A 183 -27.43 19.53 -8.38
CA ALA A 183 -28.35 20.03 -7.35
C ALA A 183 -27.97 21.43 -6.84
N PRO A 184 -28.91 22.40 -6.80
CA PRO A 184 -28.60 23.81 -6.54
C PRO A 184 -28.34 24.14 -5.06
N HIS A 185 -28.95 23.47 -4.07
CA HIS A 185 -28.71 23.77 -2.64
C HIS A 185 -28.88 22.52 -1.75
N LEU A 186 -27.90 22.28 -0.87
CA LEU A 186 -27.95 21.23 0.16
C LEU A 186 -28.42 21.86 1.48
N ARG A 187 -29.61 21.49 2.00
CA ARG A 187 -30.10 21.92 3.33
C ARG A 187 -29.64 20.93 4.40
N ILE A 188 -29.00 21.42 5.46
CA ILE A 188 -28.45 20.60 6.55
C ILE A 188 -29.53 20.28 7.59
N ALA A 189 -29.51 19.07 8.12
CA ALA A 189 -30.06 18.77 9.44
C ALA A 189 -28.88 18.61 10.42
N PRO A 190 -28.98 19.10 11.68
CA PRO A 190 -27.92 18.94 12.67
C PRO A 190 -27.49 17.48 12.84
N ASN A 191 -26.21 17.25 13.16
CA ASN A 191 -25.63 15.94 13.51
C ASN A 191 -25.52 14.90 12.38
N THR A 192 -25.45 15.34 11.12
CA THR A 192 -25.27 14.48 9.93
C THR A 192 -23.81 14.54 9.42
N LEU A 193 -23.22 13.48 8.82
CA LEU A 193 -21.92 13.65 8.10
C LEU A 193 -22.07 14.53 6.85
N ALA A 194 -23.33 14.83 6.51
CA ALA A 194 -23.78 15.75 5.51
C ALA A 194 -23.38 17.20 5.82
N LEU A 195 -22.21 17.52 5.30
CA LEU A 195 -21.61 18.82 4.99
C LEU A 195 -22.52 20.04 5.17
N GLU A 196 -22.06 20.94 6.04
CA GLU A 196 -22.63 22.26 6.23
C GLU A 196 -22.74 23.02 4.89
N GLY A 197 -23.96 23.43 4.54
CA GLY A 197 -24.29 24.72 3.94
C GLY A 197 -23.33 25.20 2.87
N THR A 198 -23.71 24.98 1.61
CA THR A 198 -22.90 25.17 0.39
C THR A 198 -21.92 24.03 0.11
N ARG A 199 -21.51 23.89 -1.16
CA ARG A 199 -20.50 22.93 -1.56
C ARG A 199 -19.16 23.38 -0.98
N THR A 200 -18.86 22.99 0.25
CA THR A 200 -17.62 23.36 0.95
C THR A 200 -16.42 22.60 0.37
N SER A 201 -15.20 23.06 0.65
CA SER A 201 -13.97 22.33 0.27
C SER A 201 -14.00 20.87 0.75
N LYS A 202 -14.66 20.60 1.88
CA LYS A 202 -14.80 19.27 2.46
C LYS A 202 -15.73 18.35 1.68
N TYR A 203 -16.79 18.90 1.06
CA TYR A 203 -17.69 18.13 0.19
C TYR A 203 -16.92 17.61 -1.02
N PHE A 204 -16.18 18.51 -1.66
CA PHE A 204 -15.39 18.17 -2.82
C PHE A 204 -14.24 17.24 -2.46
N GLU A 205 -13.60 17.41 -1.30
CA GLU A 205 -12.57 16.51 -0.82
C GLU A 205 -13.10 15.07 -0.77
N GLN A 206 -14.23 14.84 -0.09
CA GLN A 206 -14.82 13.50 0.03
C GLN A 206 -15.32 12.95 -1.31
N LEU A 207 -15.99 13.76 -2.13
CA LEU A 207 -16.50 13.32 -3.42
C LEU A 207 -15.36 12.95 -4.38
N VAL A 208 -14.34 13.80 -4.50
CA VAL A 208 -13.18 13.55 -5.37
C VAL A 208 -12.39 12.33 -4.91
N LEU A 209 -12.21 12.18 -3.59
CA LEU A 209 -11.53 11.02 -3.01
C LEU A 209 -12.21 9.71 -3.44
N VAL A 210 -13.53 9.61 -3.30
CA VAL A 210 -14.30 8.43 -3.71
C VAL A 210 -14.27 8.24 -5.23
N LEU A 211 -14.40 9.31 -6.00
CA LEU A 211 -14.33 9.25 -7.47
C LEU A 211 -12.98 8.72 -7.98
N SER A 212 -11.89 8.95 -7.25
CA SER A 212 -10.56 8.44 -7.62
C SER A 212 -10.43 6.91 -7.58
N MET A 213 -11.36 6.21 -6.90
CA MET A 213 -11.32 4.75 -6.76
C MET A 213 -11.57 4.02 -8.09
N PHE A 214 -12.15 4.67 -9.09
CA PHE A 214 -12.44 4.09 -10.40
C PHE A 214 -12.20 5.10 -11.53
N LYS A 215 -11.76 4.62 -12.70
CA LYS A 215 -11.32 5.49 -13.80
C LYS A 215 -12.39 6.47 -14.31
N PRO A 216 -13.62 6.05 -14.65
CA PRO A 216 -14.67 6.98 -15.07
C PRO A 216 -15.00 8.07 -14.03
N GLY A 217 -14.87 7.75 -12.74
CA GLY A 217 -15.06 8.71 -11.66
C GLY A 217 -13.93 9.73 -11.60
N ALA A 218 -12.68 9.28 -11.71
CA ALA A 218 -11.50 10.14 -11.77
C ALA A 218 -11.57 11.10 -12.98
N ASP A 219 -12.00 10.62 -14.14
CA ASP A 219 -12.20 11.44 -15.34
C ASP A 219 -13.30 12.50 -15.12
N LEU A 220 -14.40 12.16 -14.43
CA LEU A 220 -15.45 13.12 -14.04
C LEU A 220 -14.92 14.17 -13.06
N ALA A 221 -14.11 13.76 -12.08
CA ALA A 221 -13.53 14.66 -11.09
C ALA A 221 -12.62 15.70 -11.77
N ILE A 222 -11.74 15.25 -12.67
CA ILE A 222 -10.81 16.12 -13.40
C ILE A 222 -11.55 17.06 -14.36
N SER A 223 -12.55 16.56 -15.10
CA SER A 223 -13.23 17.37 -16.13
C SER A 223 -14.27 18.34 -15.56
N LYS A 224 -15.07 17.92 -14.57
CA LYS A 224 -16.22 18.70 -14.07
C LYS A 224 -16.00 19.26 -12.68
N VAL A 225 -15.49 18.45 -11.75
CA VAL A 225 -15.37 18.88 -10.35
C VAL A 225 -14.24 19.90 -10.20
N HIS A 226 -13.10 19.68 -10.85
CA HIS A 226 -11.98 20.61 -10.85
C HIS A 226 -12.38 21.99 -11.41
N ALA A 227 -13.06 22.03 -12.56
CA ALA A 227 -13.59 23.28 -13.15
C ALA A 227 -14.56 23.99 -12.21
N LEU A 228 -15.41 23.23 -11.51
CA LEU A 228 -16.37 23.78 -10.56
C LEU A 228 -15.69 24.36 -9.31
N VAL A 229 -14.66 23.68 -8.78
CA VAL A 229 -13.84 24.21 -7.67
C VAL A 229 -13.10 25.48 -8.10
N GLN A 230 -12.53 25.50 -9.30
CA GLN A 230 -11.84 26.68 -9.84
C GLN A 230 -12.77 27.88 -10.04
N SER A 231 -13.95 27.69 -10.65
CA SER A 231 -14.93 28.77 -10.82
C SER A 231 -15.43 29.35 -9.49
N GLN A 232 -15.38 28.56 -8.41
CA GLN A 232 -15.82 28.94 -7.07
C GLN A 232 -14.65 29.25 -6.12
N PHE A 233 -13.44 29.54 -6.64
CA PHE A 233 -12.21 29.69 -5.84
C PHE A 233 -12.30 30.70 -4.68
N ARG A 234 -13.17 31.73 -4.80
CA ARG A 234 -13.39 32.72 -3.73
C ARG A 234 -14.12 32.13 -2.52
N LYS A 235 -14.88 31.05 -2.71
CA LYS A 235 -15.65 30.34 -1.67
C LYS A 235 -15.00 29.02 -1.28
N ILE A 236 -14.25 28.39 -2.19
CA ILE A 236 -13.62 27.08 -2.01
C ILE A 236 -12.11 27.24 -2.16
N LYS A 237 -11.39 27.16 -1.04
CA LYS A 237 -9.92 27.14 -1.04
C LYS A 237 -9.42 25.76 -1.45
N MET A 238 -8.33 25.71 -2.23
CA MET A 238 -7.64 24.48 -2.57
C MET A 238 -6.80 24.07 -1.35
N THR A 239 -7.35 23.22 -0.50
CA THR A 239 -6.62 22.68 0.65
C THR A 239 -5.67 21.56 0.20
N GLU A 240 -4.66 21.27 1.01
CA GLU A 240 -3.76 20.13 0.75
C GLU A 240 -4.53 18.81 0.58
N ARG A 241 -5.57 18.58 1.40
CA ARG A 241 -6.39 17.37 1.31
C ARG A 241 -7.18 17.27 0.01
N LEU A 242 -7.74 18.40 -0.45
CA LEU A 242 -8.44 18.45 -1.73
C LEU A 242 -7.46 18.24 -2.90
N ALA A 243 -6.25 18.82 -2.82
CA ALA A 243 -5.18 18.58 -3.78
C ALA A 243 -4.78 17.10 -3.82
N ILE A 244 -4.58 16.45 -2.67
CA ILE A 244 -4.31 15.01 -2.56
C ILE A 244 -5.41 14.19 -3.24
N ALA A 245 -6.69 14.50 -3.00
CA ALA A 245 -7.81 13.80 -3.61
C ALA A 245 -7.78 13.91 -5.15
N PHE A 246 -7.56 15.12 -5.68
CA PHE A 246 -7.45 15.29 -7.13
C PHE A 246 -6.19 14.63 -7.72
N LEU A 247 -5.07 14.62 -7.00
CA LEU A 247 -3.86 13.94 -7.46
C LEU A 247 -4.08 12.43 -7.58
N TYR A 248 -4.88 11.82 -6.69
CA TYR A 248 -5.31 10.43 -6.86
C TYR A 248 -6.12 10.21 -8.14
N CYS A 249 -7.05 11.13 -8.47
CA CYS A 249 -7.74 11.09 -9.76
C CYS A 249 -6.74 11.19 -10.93
N CYS A 250 -5.76 12.08 -10.84
CA CYS A 250 -4.74 12.25 -11.88
C CYS A 250 -3.88 11.00 -12.09
N ILE A 251 -3.49 10.30 -11.01
CA ILE A 251 -2.78 9.01 -11.05
C ILE A 251 -3.63 7.95 -11.78
N ARG A 252 -4.93 7.88 -11.48
CA ARG A 252 -5.86 6.91 -12.08
C ARG A 252 -6.12 7.20 -13.56
N SER A 253 -6.38 8.47 -13.89
CA SER A 253 -6.69 8.95 -15.24
C SER A 253 -5.47 9.18 -16.11
N ARG A 254 -4.25 9.10 -15.55
CA ARG A 254 -2.98 9.38 -16.25
C ARG A 254 -2.93 10.81 -16.82
N ASN A 255 -3.39 11.77 -16.02
CA ASN A 255 -3.46 13.17 -16.40
C ASN A 255 -2.48 14.00 -15.58
N GLU A 256 -1.23 14.06 -16.02
CA GLU A 256 -0.21 14.89 -15.37
C GLU A 256 -0.48 16.39 -15.54
N ALA A 257 -1.06 16.84 -16.65
CA ALA A 257 -1.31 18.26 -16.88
C ALA A 257 -2.19 18.86 -15.78
N THR A 258 -3.29 18.19 -15.44
CA THR A 258 -4.14 18.59 -14.32
C THR A 258 -3.42 18.44 -12.97
N ALA A 259 -2.59 17.40 -12.79
CA ALA A 259 -1.81 17.22 -11.58
C ALA A 259 -0.86 18.40 -11.30
N ARG A 260 -0.22 18.91 -12.36
CA ARG A 260 0.64 20.10 -12.33
C ARG A 260 -0.16 21.36 -12.03
N ASP A 261 -1.32 21.53 -12.64
CA ASP A 261 -2.21 22.68 -12.40
C ASP A 261 -2.64 22.74 -10.93
N ILE A 262 -2.94 21.60 -10.31
CA ILE A 262 -3.29 21.50 -8.88
C ILE A 262 -2.11 21.91 -8.00
N LEU A 263 -0.90 21.46 -8.31
CA LEU A 263 0.32 21.83 -7.58
C LEU A 263 0.56 23.35 -7.64
N MET A 264 0.50 23.92 -8.85
CA MET A 264 0.66 25.36 -9.06
C MET A 264 -0.42 26.17 -8.33
N LEU A 265 -1.66 25.68 -8.32
CA LEU A 265 -2.77 26.34 -7.61
C LEU A 265 -2.54 26.35 -6.09
N LEU A 266 -2.06 25.25 -5.53
CA LEU A 266 -1.76 25.13 -4.10
C LEU A 266 -0.64 26.10 -3.69
N GLU A 267 0.43 26.16 -4.47
CA GLU A 267 1.57 27.06 -4.24
C GLU A 267 1.18 28.54 -4.41
N LYS A 268 0.39 28.87 -5.44
CA LYS A 268 -0.11 30.23 -5.68
C LYS A 268 -1.00 30.74 -4.54
N GLN A 269 -1.67 29.84 -3.81
CA GLN A 269 -2.46 30.17 -2.62
C GLN A 269 -1.60 30.30 -1.34
N GLY A 270 -0.27 30.31 -1.46
CA GLY A 270 0.66 30.45 -0.36
C GLY A 270 0.77 29.21 0.53
N THR A 271 0.23 28.06 0.08
CA THR A 271 0.32 26.80 0.81
C THR A 271 1.56 26.04 0.35
N VAL A 272 2.50 25.80 1.27
CA VAL A 272 3.68 24.99 0.99
C VAL A 272 3.24 23.55 0.77
N ALA A 273 3.41 23.04 -0.46
CA ALA A 273 3.04 21.69 -0.81
C ALA A 273 3.84 20.68 0.02
N SER A 274 3.12 19.78 0.71
CA SER A 274 3.76 18.77 1.55
C SER A 274 4.51 17.74 0.69
N PRO A 275 5.38 16.91 1.31
CA PRO A 275 6.04 15.81 0.62
C PRO A 275 5.04 14.83 0.02
N ARG A 276 3.88 14.68 0.68
CA ARG A 276 2.82 13.79 0.19
C ARG A 276 2.23 14.27 -1.13
N VAL A 277 2.03 15.57 -1.28
CA VAL A 277 1.56 16.19 -2.53
C VAL A 277 2.58 15.93 -3.65
N HIS A 278 3.87 16.17 -3.39
CA HIS A 278 4.94 15.91 -4.35
C HIS A 278 5.06 14.42 -4.71
N GLU A 279 4.90 13.53 -3.73
CA GLU A 279 4.91 12.08 -3.94
C GLU A 279 3.74 11.63 -4.85
N LEU A 280 2.53 12.17 -4.64
CA LEU A 280 1.38 11.85 -5.50
C LEU A 280 1.52 12.44 -6.90
N TYR A 281 2.10 13.64 -7.01
CA TYR A 281 2.45 14.22 -8.30
C TYR A 281 3.49 13.36 -9.04
N MET A 282 4.53 12.89 -8.35
CA MET A 282 5.50 11.93 -8.89
C MET A 282 4.81 10.66 -9.42
N ARG A 283 3.87 10.08 -8.66
CA ARG A 283 3.08 8.92 -9.13
C ARG A 283 2.27 9.26 -10.38
N ALA A 284 1.69 10.47 -10.46
CA ALA A 284 0.95 10.91 -11.65
C ALA A 284 1.88 11.03 -12.87
N CYS A 285 3.10 11.56 -12.68
CA CYS A 285 4.14 11.60 -13.71
C CYS A 285 4.52 10.19 -14.19
N LEU A 286 4.79 9.25 -13.28
CA LEU A 286 5.08 7.85 -13.64
C LEU A 286 3.94 7.23 -14.45
N ARG A 287 2.70 7.39 -13.98
CA ARG A 287 1.50 6.84 -14.65
C ARG A 287 1.19 7.46 -16.00
N SER A 288 1.64 8.70 -16.22
CA SER A 288 1.49 9.43 -17.48
C SER A 288 2.68 9.25 -18.43
N GLY A 289 3.70 8.45 -18.04
CA GLY A 289 4.90 8.21 -18.86
C GLY A 289 5.96 9.33 -18.81
N LEU A 290 5.78 10.35 -17.95
CA LEU A 290 6.73 11.44 -17.74
C LEU A 290 7.81 11.04 -16.72
N VAL A 291 8.53 9.98 -17.06
CA VAL A 291 9.50 9.33 -16.20
C VAL A 291 10.62 10.28 -15.73
N PRO A 292 11.27 11.09 -16.58
CA PRO A 292 12.36 11.96 -16.12
C PRO A 292 11.93 12.89 -14.98
N ARG A 293 10.73 13.45 -15.10
CA ARG A 293 10.17 14.32 -14.07
C ARG A 293 9.83 13.56 -12.80
N ALA A 294 9.30 12.35 -12.91
CA ALA A 294 9.06 11.51 -11.74
C ALA A 294 10.36 11.17 -10.99
N ILE A 295 11.43 10.85 -11.71
CA ILE A 295 12.72 10.51 -11.09
C ILE A 295 13.33 11.73 -10.42
N GLU A 296 13.25 12.91 -11.02
CA GLU A 296 13.69 14.16 -10.40
C GLU A 296 13.00 14.39 -9.05
N ILE A 297 11.67 14.22 -9.01
CA ILE A 297 10.89 14.39 -7.78
C ILE A 297 11.23 13.30 -6.77
N PHE A 298 11.39 12.04 -7.21
CA PHE A 298 11.81 10.94 -6.37
C PHE A 298 13.17 11.23 -5.72
N HIS A 299 14.15 11.69 -6.50
CA HIS A 299 15.48 12.02 -6.02
C HIS A 299 15.45 13.14 -4.98
N ARG A 300 14.73 14.23 -5.25
CA ARG A 300 14.54 15.34 -4.31
C ARG A 300 13.89 14.88 -2.99
N LEU A 301 12.86 14.03 -3.08
CA LEU A 301 12.18 13.52 -1.90
C LEU A 301 13.09 12.59 -1.08
N ALA A 302 13.71 11.61 -1.73
CA ALA A 302 14.51 10.59 -1.08
C ALA A 302 15.84 11.10 -0.52
N TYR A 303 16.55 11.97 -1.24
CA TYR A 303 17.93 12.35 -0.91
C TYR A 303 18.08 13.79 -0.39
N GLU A 304 17.44 14.77 -1.04
CA GLU A 304 17.63 16.19 -0.69
C GLU A 304 16.84 16.59 0.55
N THR A 305 15.56 16.24 0.60
CA THR A 305 14.69 16.64 1.71
C THR A 305 14.72 15.65 2.89
N ARG A 306 15.27 14.45 2.67
CA ARG A 306 15.23 13.30 3.61
C ARG A 306 13.82 13.01 4.13
N ARG A 307 12.79 13.35 3.34
CA ARG A 307 11.40 13.09 3.68
C ARG A 307 10.95 11.81 2.99
N SER A 308 10.30 10.94 3.75
CA SER A 308 10.00 9.58 3.34
C SER A 308 9.01 9.52 2.17
N VAL A 309 9.45 8.93 1.07
CA VAL A 309 8.56 8.40 0.04
C VAL A 309 7.81 7.20 0.63
N GLY A 310 6.49 7.13 0.48
CA GLY A 310 5.70 6.02 0.98
C GLY A 310 5.91 4.74 0.19
N GLU A 311 5.77 3.59 0.83
CA GLU A 311 5.92 2.26 0.22
C GLU A 311 5.15 2.05 -1.09
N PRO A 312 3.88 2.51 -1.24
CA PRO A 312 3.19 2.33 -2.52
C PRO A 312 3.88 3.07 -3.67
N SER A 313 4.57 4.18 -3.42
CA SER A 313 5.38 4.87 -4.44
C SER A 313 6.61 4.08 -4.83
N PHE A 314 7.27 3.45 -3.86
CA PHE A 314 8.39 2.55 -4.15
C PHE A 314 7.93 1.39 -5.02
N VAL A 315 6.75 0.83 -4.76
CA VAL A 315 6.16 -0.20 -5.64
C VAL A 315 5.97 0.32 -7.07
N TYR A 316 5.39 1.52 -7.27
CA TYR A 316 5.26 2.10 -8.62
C TYR A 316 6.62 2.29 -9.32
N PHE A 317 7.65 2.67 -8.56
CA PHE A 317 9.00 2.81 -9.09
C PHE A 317 9.62 1.46 -9.45
N ILE A 318 9.47 0.45 -8.58
CA ILE A 318 9.91 -0.93 -8.79
C ILE A 318 9.25 -1.54 -10.02
N ASP A 319 7.94 -1.37 -10.15
CA ASP A 319 7.17 -1.84 -11.31
C ASP A 319 7.65 -1.17 -12.59
N TYR A 320 7.89 0.14 -12.56
CA TYR A 320 8.44 0.86 -13.70
C TYR A 320 9.84 0.33 -14.10
N MET A 321 10.70 -0.01 -13.14
CA MET A 321 12.02 -0.58 -13.41
C MET A 321 11.94 -2.02 -13.93
N ALA A 322 10.98 -2.81 -13.42
CA ALA A 322 10.66 -4.13 -13.94
C ALA A 322 10.36 -4.07 -15.43
N ASP A 323 9.58 -3.06 -15.82
CA ASP A 323 9.15 -2.84 -17.20
C ASP A 323 10.31 -2.41 -18.10
N GLN A 324 11.39 -1.87 -17.54
CA GLN A 324 12.65 -1.63 -18.26
C GLN A 324 13.49 -2.89 -18.47
N ARG A 325 13.07 -4.02 -17.88
CA ARG A 325 13.61 -5.39 -17.96
C ARG A 325 15.10 -5.59 -17.65
N GLU A 326 15.91 -4.53 -17.61
CA GLU A 326 17.38 -4.61 -17.50
C GLU A 326 18.03 -3.41 -16.77
N SER A 327 17.28 -2.46 -16.21
CA SER A 327 17.90 -1.32 -15.49
C SER A 327 18.35 -1.69 -14.08
N CYS A 328 19.44 -2.45 -13.99
CA CYS A 328 20.17 -2.76 -12.77
C CYS A 328 20.53 -1.48 -11.97
N VAL A 329 20.89 -0.39 -12.67
CA VAL A 329 21.18 0.93 -12.10
C VAL A 329 19.95 1.55 -11.42
N GLY A 330 18.79 1.46 -12.07
CA GLY A 330 17.54 1.93 -11.49
C GLY A 330 17.19 1.14 -10.23
N ALA A 331 17.25 -0.19 -10.32
CA ALA A 331 16.92 -1.06 -9.21
C ALA A 331 17.82 -0.78 -8.01
N GLU A 332 19.12 -0.61 -8.23
CA GLU A 332 20.06 -0.21 -7.19
C GLU A 332 19.68 1.14 -6.57
N HIS A 333 19.35 2.14 -7.39
CA HIS A 333 18.92 3.46 -6.92
C HIS A 333 17.67 3.38 -6.01
N ALA A 334 16.66 2.59 -6.39
CA ALA A 334 15.46 2.39 -5.55
C ALA A 334 15.80 1.70 -4.23
N PHE A 335 16.66 0.70 -4.28
CA PHE A 335 17.13 -0.02 -3.10
C PHE A 335 17.86 0.93 -2.14
N ASP A 336 18.75 1.79 -2.63
CA ASP A 336 19.45 2.77 -1.79
C ASP A 336 18.52 3.80 -1.16
N ALA A 337 17.58 4.32 -1.95
CA ALA A 337 16.59 5.28 -1.48
C ALA A 337 15.71 4.65 -0.38
N TRP A 338 15.37 3.36 -0.52
CA TRP A 338 14.64 2.62 0.52
C TRP A 338 15.48 2.47 1.79
N MET A 339 16.75 2.09 1.65
CA MET A 339 17.68 1.89 2.77
C MET A 339 17.89 3.15 3.62
N GLN A 340 17.86 4.33 2.99
CA GLN A 340 17.98 5.62 3.67
C GLN A 340 16.70 6.10 4.34
N ASN A 341 15.57 5.46 4.07
CA ASN A 341 14.29 5.91 4.61
C ASN A 341 14.17 5.58 6.10
N SER A 342 14.23 6.63 6.92
CA SER A 342 14.20 6.56 8.38
C SER A 342 12.88 6.03 8.94
N GLN A 343 11.75 6.22 8.24
CA GLN A 343 10.45 5.71 8.67
C GLN A 343 10.38 4.19 8.68
N TYR A 344 11.05 3.58 7.72
CA TYR A 344 11.12 2.13 7.63
C TYR A 344 12.23 1.55 8.51
N ARG A 345 13.21 2.36 8.95
CA ARG A 345 14.44 1.88 9.63
C ARG A 345 15.07 0.69 8.89
N GLY A 346 14.95 0.69 7.56
CA GLY A 346 15.23 -0.45 6.67
C GLY A 346 14.42 -1.73 6.96
N ARG A 347 13.11 -1.59 7.19
CA ARG A 347 12.19 -2.73 7.20
C ARG A 347 11.39 -2.67 5.90
N ALA A 348 11.40 -3.75 5.13
CA ALA A 348 10.46 -3.90 4.02
C ALA A 348 9.24 -4.69 4.49
N THR A 349 8.04 -4.30 4.04
CA THR A 349 6.89 -5.18 4.22
C THR A 349 7.06 -6.44 3.37
N GLN A 350 6.39 -7.51 3.76
CA GLN A 350 6.35 -8.73 2.98
C GLN A 350 5.84 -8.48 1.56
N LYS A 351 4.84 -7.61 1.39
CA LYS A 351 4.28 -7.25 0.09
C LYS A 351 5.31 -6.59 -0.84
N LEU A 352 6.13 -5.68 -0.30
CA LEU A 352 7.20 -5.03 -1.08
C LEU A 352 8.26 -6.05 -1.51
N VAL A 353 8.67 -6.93 -0.60
CA VAL A 353 9.67 -7.98 -0.88
C VAL A 353 9.14 -8.97 -1.91
N GLU A 354 7.89 -9.41 -1.77
CA GLU A 354 7.22 -10.29 -2.73
C GLU A 354 7.11 -9.63 -4.10
N ARG A 355 6.75 -8.34 -4.14
CA ARG A 355 6.68 -7.61 -5.40
C ARG A 355 8.04 -7.49 -6.08
N TRP A 356 9.10 -7.20 -5.32
CA TRP A 356 10.47 -7.20 -5.84
C TRP A 356 10.89 -8.57 -6.38
N LYS A 357 10.57 -9.64 -5.65
CA LYS A 357 10.83 -11.03 -6.08
C LYS A 357 10.08 -11.40 -7.36
N GLN A 358 8.88 -10.87 -7.58
CA GLN A 358 8.10 -11.10 -8.81
C GLN A 358 8.63 -10.29 -10.00
N VAL A 359 9.14 -9.09 -9.74
CA VAL A 359 9.70 -8.18 -10.74
C VAL A 359 11.03 -8.70 -11.30
N GLY A 360 11.83 -9.37 -10.48
CA GLY A 360 13.04 -10.04 -10.91
C GLY A 360 12.78 -11.51 -11.28
N MET A 361 13.26 -11.93 -12.45
CA MET A 361 13.70 -13.31 -12.75
C MET A 361 12.80 -14.29 -13.51
N SER A 362 11.82 -13.91 -14.33
CA SER A 362 11.34 -14.84 -15.36
C SER A 362 11.98 -14.55 -16.73
N ARG A 363 12.80 -15.49 -17.23
CA ARG A 363 13.22 -15.56 -18.65
C ARG A 363 12.01 -15.59 -19.60
N GLU A 364 10.86 -16.00 -19.09
CA GLU A 364 9.60 -16.23 -19.81
C GLU A 364 8.74 -14.97 -19.99
N SER A 365 8.98 -13.88 -19.24
CA SER A 365 8.23 -12.62 -19.41
C SER A 365 8.60 -11.81 -20.66
N ARG A 366 9.35 -12.40 -21.61
CA ARG A 366 9.79 -11.75 -22.85
C ARG A 366 8.64 -11.26 -23.73
N ASN A 367 7.43 -11.80 -23.60
CA ASN A 367 6.38 -11.67 -24.63
C ASN A 367 5.25 -10.66 -24.37
N GLU A 368 5.14 -10.01 -23.20
CA GLU A 368 4.12 -8.97 -23.03
C GLU A 368 4.67 -7.61 -23.46
N HIS A 369 4.17 -7.08 -24.58
CA HIS A 369 4.44 -5.70 -24.99
C HIS A 369 3.90 -4.74 -23.93
N ASN A 370 4.81 -4.14 -23.16
CA ASN A 370 4.42 -3.20 -22.13
C ASN A 370 4.28 -1.81 -22.75
N VAL A 371 3.09 -1.21 -22.63
CA VAL A 371 2.70 0.10 -23.20
C VAL A 371 3.54 1.27 -22.65
N PHE A 372 4.43 0.99 -21.70
CA PHE A 372 5.27 1.95 -20.98
C PHE A 372 6.76 1.84 -21.30
N MET A 373 7.18 1.18 -22.39
CA MET A 373 8.59 1.26 -22.80
C MET A 373 8.98 2.75 -23.05
N PRO A 374 9.86 3.33 -22.23
CA PRO A 374 10.27 4.71 -22.34
C PRO A 374 11.17 4.86 -23.57
N LYS A 375 11.22 6.08 -24.07
CA LYS A 375 12.05 6.44 -25.22
C LYS A 375 13.55 6.40 -24.92
N SER A 376 13.96 6.24 -23.66
CA SER A 376 15.37 6.25 -23.25
C SER A 376 15.62 5.29 -22.08
N PRO A 377 16.80 4.65 -22.01
CA PRO A 377 17.20 3.84 -20.87
C PRO A 377 17.16 4.64 -19.56
N LEU A 378 16.69 4.00 -18.49
CA LEU A 378 16.57 4.62 -17.17
C LEU A 378 17.90 5.17 -16.63
N SER A 379 19.04 4.55 -16.99
CA SER A 379 20.37 5.07 -16.64
C SER A 379 20.62 6.49 -17.16
N ASP A 380 20.14 6.79 -18.36
CA ASP A 380 20.38 8.08 -19.01
C ASP A 380 19.44 9.14 -18.43
N VAL A 381 18.23 8.71 -18.03
CA VAL A 381 17.30 9.55 -17.30
C VAL A 381 17.84 9.90 -15.92
N LEU A 382 18.43 8.94 -15.21
CA LEU A 382 19.09 9.16 -13.92
C LEU A 382 20.27 10.15 -14.05
N GLN A 383 21.09 10.02 -15.09
CA GLN A 383 22.17 10.98 -15.36
C GLN A 383 21.66 12.40 -15.58
N LYS A 384 20.54 12.57 -16.31
CA LYS A 384 19.94 13.90 -16.56
C LYS A 384 19.44 14.59 -15.29
N VAL A 385 19.07 13.82 -14.27
CA VAL A 385 18.64 14.36 -12.97
C VAL A 385 19.80 14.45 -11.96
N GLY A 386 21.04 14.30 -12.42
CA GLY A 386 22.25 14.47 -11.61
C GLY A 386 22.76 13.20 -10.93
N VAL A 387 22.08 12.05 -11.10
CA VAL A 387 22.55 10.76 -10.56
C VAL A 387 23.58 10.17 -11.51
N LYS A 388 24.86 10.27 -11.13
CA LYS A 388 25.94 9.65 -11.93
C LYS A 388 25.77 8.13 -11.95
N LYS A 389 26.23 7.47 -13.02
CA LYS A 389 26.18 6.00 -13.14
C LYS A 389 26.85 5.26 -11.98
N GLU A 390 27.74 5.92 -11.25
CA GLU A 390 28.52 5.40 -10.12
C GLU A 390 27.92 5.73 -8.74
N GLU A 391 26.90 6.59 -8.66
CA GLU A 391 26.29 7.04 -7.41
C GLU A 391 25.27 6.10 -6.75
N PRO A 392 24.57 5.20 -7.49
CA PRO A 392 23.87 4.08 -6.84
C PRO A 392 24.84 3.30 -5.95
N GLY A 393 24.35 2.74 -4.84
CA GLY A 393 25.08 2.02 -3.81
C GLY A 393 25.80 2.91 -2.81
N LYS A 394 26.17 4.15 -3.17
CA LYS A 394 27.06 5.02 -2.38
C LYS A 394 26.48 5.45 -1.02
N TYR A 395 25.17 5.56 -0.94
CA TYR A 395 24.46 6.11 0.21
C TYR A 395 23.91 5.04 1.16
N SER A 396 23.98 3.76 0.79
CA SER A 396 23.55 2.66 1.66
C SER A 396 24.62 2.37 2.72
N SER A 397 24.24 2.39 4.01
CA SER A 397 25.17 1.97 5.06
C SER A 397 25.29 0.44 5.02
N LYS A 398 26.37 -0.06 4.41
CA LYS A 398 26.69 -1.49 4.26
C LYS A 398 27.03 -2.21 5.58
N ARG A 399 26.48 -1.78 6.72
CA ARG A 399 26.88 -2.29 8.05
C ARG A 399 26.25 -3.63 8.42
N TRP A 400 25.00 -3.88 8.02
CA TRP A 400 24.25 -5.11 8.33
C TRP A 400 23.46 -5.53 7.09
N LEU A 401 23.31 -6.84 6.87
CA LEU A 401 22.52 -7.39 5.77
C LEU A 401 21.42 -8.29 6.35
N ARG A 402 20.18 -7.82 6.29
CA ARG A 402 18.97 -8.51 6.74
C ARG A 402 18.49 -9.49 5.68
N ASP A 403 17.73 -10.52 6.08
CA ASP A 403 17.19 -11.55 5.17
C ASP A 403 16.49 -10.96 3.92
N TRP A 404 15.69 -9.91 4.10
CA TRP A 404 14.99 -9.26 3.00
C TRP A 404 15.93 -8.46 2.08
N GLU A 405 16.96 -7.80 2.63
CA GLU A 405 17.98 -7.08 1.86
C GLU A 405 18.80 -8.05 1.03
N PHE A 406 19.19 -9.17 1.64
CA PHE A 406 19.89 -10.24 0.97
C PHE A 406 19.12 -10.72 -0.27
N HIS A 407 17.80 -10.94 -0.16
CA HIS A 407 16.98 -11.32 -1.31
C HIS A 407 17.00 -10.29 -2.44
N MET A 408 16.99 -8.99 -2.10
CA MET A 408 17.03 -7.92 -3.09
C MET A 408 18.41 -7.80 -3.74
N VAL A 409 19.48 -7.86 -2.94
CA VAL A 409 20.86 -7.79 -3.42
C VAL A 409 21.19 -8.96 -4.36
N VAL A 410 20.82 -10.20 -4.03
CA VAL A 410 21.04 -11.34 -4.96
C VAL A 410 20.31 -11.14 -6.30
N SER A 411 19.15 -10.48 -6.27
CA SER A 411 18.40 -10.15 -7.49
C SER A 411 19.10 -9.03 -8.28
N LEU A 412 19.68 -8.03 -7.60
CA LEU A 412 20.51 -6.99 -8.22
C LEU A 412 21.77 -7.56 -8.87
N VAL A 413 22.51 -8.42 -8.16
CA VAL A 413 23.69 -9.12 -8.69
C VAL A 413 23.32 -9.89 -9.96
N SER A 414 22.22 -10.64 -9.92
CA SER A 414 21.72 -11.37 -11.09
C SER A 414 21.42 -10.44 -12.28
N ALA A 415 20.85 -9.26 -12.04
CA ALA A 415 20.56 -8.28 -13.09
C ALA A 415 21.84 -7.62 -13.65
N TYR A 416 22.83 -7.33 -12.81
CA TYR A 416 24.12 -6.80 -13.23
C TYR A 416 24.90 -7.79 -14.09
N VAL A 417 24.89 -9.08 -13.73
CA VAL A 417 25.51 -10.14 -14.54
C VAL A 417 24.83 -10.24 -15.91
N VAL A 418 23.49 -10.26 -15.96
CA VAL A 418 22.73 -10.34 -17.23
C VAL A 418 22.99 -9.13 -18.13
N SER A 419 23.17 -7.95 -17.55
CA SER A 419 23.49 -6.71 -18.30
C SER A 419 24.98 -6.54 -18.64
N GLY A 420 25.82 -7.56 -18.41
CA GLY A 420 27.25 -7.54 -18.74
C GLY A 420 28.11 -6.65 -17.84
N ARG A 421 27.58 -6.19 -16.71
CA ARG A 421 28.25 -5.27 -15.76
C ARG A 421 28.84 -6.04 -14.58
N ILE A 422 29.75 -6.96 -14.88
CA ILE A 422 30.29 -7.93 -13.92
C ILE A 422 31.00 -7.24 -12.75
N ASN A 423 31.79 -6.19 -12.98
CA ASN A 423 32.50 -5.49 -11.90
C ASN A 423 31.54 -4.96 -10.82
N ARG A 424 30.38 -4.42 -11.22
CA ARG A 424 29.40 -3.93 -10.25
C ARG A 424 28.68 -5.07 -9.52
N ALA A 425 28.48 -6.21 -10.20
CA ALA A 425 27.98 -7.42 -9.54
C ALA A 425 28.94 -7.88 -8.43
N LEU A 426 30.25 -7.90 -8.72
CA LEU A 426 31.29 -8.29 -7.76
C LEU A 426 31.33 -7.38 -6.52
N ASP A 427 31.10 -6.06 -6.66
CA ASP A 427 31.01 -5.14 -5.50
C ASP A 427 29.90 -5.54 -4.52
N TRP A 428 28.76 -6.00 -5.04
CA TRP A 428 27.61 -6.44 -4.25
C TRP A 428 27.86 -7.83 -3.65
N GLU A 429 28.48 -8.74 -4.39
CA GLU A 429 28.88 -10.05 -3.89
C GLU A 429 29.91 -9.97 -2.76
N ALA A 430 30.90 -9.08 -2.89
CA ALA A 430 31.88 -8.81 -1.84
C ALA A 430 31.20 -8.37 -0.54
N TRP A 431 30.14 -7.55 -0.62
CA TRP A 431 29.37 -7.16 0.54
C TRP A 431 28.59 -8.32 1.17
N ILE A 432 27.97 -9.19 0.36
CA ILE A 432 27.32 -10.40 0.87
C ILE A 432 28.34 -11.28 1.58
N LEU A 433 29.49 -11.53 0.95
CA LEU A 433 30.54 -12.38 1.50
C LEU A 433 31.09 -11.84 2.83
N ASP A 434 31.35 -10.54 2.91
CA ASP A 434 31.77 -9.87 4.15
C ASP A 434 30.71 -9.99 5.25
N ALA A 435 29.43 -9.81 4.91
CA ALA A 435 28.33 -9.95 5.87
C ALA A 435 28.20 -11.38 6.42
N ILE A 436 28.45 -12.40 5.59
CA ILE A 436 28.49 -13.80 6.01
C ILE A 436 29.70 -14.05 6.92
N ARG A 437 30.90 -13.60 6.53
CA ARG A 437 32.16 -13.78 7.29
C ARG A 437 32.08 -13.15 8.68
N ASN A 438 31.54 -11.94 8.76
CA ASN A 438 31.44 -11.18 10.02
C ASN A 438 30.19 -11.55 10.84
N LYS A 439 29.42 -12.57 10.42
CA LYS A 439 28.18 -13.01 11.08
C LYS A 439 27.11 -11.91 11.24
N SER A 440 27.18 -10.86 10.42
CA SER A 440 26.14 -9.82 10.37
C SER A 440 24.91 -10.25 9.57
N LEU A 441 25.05 -11.31 8.76
CA LEU A 441 23.97 -12.11 8.17
C LEU A 441 24.05 -13.54 8.69
N SER A 442 22.96 -14.07 9.27
CA SER A 442 22.88 -15.48 9.67
C SER A 442 22.38 -16.35 8.51
N MET A 443 23.18 -17.31 8.07
CA MET A 443 22.89 -18.14 6.91
C MET A 443 21.92 -19.28 7.24
N LYS A 444 20.64 -19.04 6.96
CA LYS A 444 19.58 -20.05 7.02
C LYS A 444 19.56 -20.90 5.74
N PRO A 445 19.02 -22.14 5.79
CA PRO A 445 18.92 -23.02 4.61
C PRO A 445 18.30 -22.38 3.37
N GLU A 446 17.27 -21.54 3.56
CA GLU A 446 16.58 -20.79 2.49
C GLU A 446 17.49 -19.76 1.81
N LEU A 447 18.32 -19.05 2.58
CA LEU A 447 19.27 -18.07 2.07
C LEU A 447 20.43 -18.77 1.34
N ILE A 448 20.89 -19.89 1.88
CA ILE A 448 21.94 -20.73 1.27
C ILE A 448 21.48 -21.26 -0.09
N SER A 449 20.24 -21.77 -0.18
CA SER A 449 19.66 -22.21 -1.46
C SER A 449 19.62 -21.08 -2.50
N ARG A 450 19.40 -19.84 -2.06
CA ARG A 450 19.40 -18.68 -2.95
C ARG A 450 20.80 -18.26 -3.39
N VAL A 451 21.79 -18.28 -2.49
CA VAL A 451 23.22 -18.07 -2.84
C VAL A 451 23.69 -19.16 -3.81
N SER A 452 23.28 -20.41 -3.62
CA SER A 452 23.64 -21.54 -4.48
C SER A 452 23.39 -21.25 -5.97
N GLY A 453 22.24 -20.65 -6.31
CA GLY A 453 21.93 -20.24 -7.69
C GLY A 453 22.86 -19.18 -8.26
N LEU A 454 23.45 -18.31 -7.42
CA LEU A 454 24.48 -17.36 -7.80
C LEU A 454 25.83 -18.07 -8.02
N LEU A 455 26.23 -18.93 -7.08
CA LEU A 455 27.52 -19.64 -7.13
C LEU A 455 27.65 -20.54 -8.36
N VAL A 456 26.57 -21.23 -8.75
CA VAL A 456 26.54 -22.05 -9.96
C VAL A 456 26.85 -21.22 -11.21
N ARG A 457 26.44 -19.94 -11.27
CA ARG A 457 26.76 -19.08 -12.42
C ARG A 457 28.24 -18.74 -12.50
N HIS A 458 28.91 -18.51 -11.37
CA HIS A 458 30.36 -18.28 -11.34
C HIS A 458 31.14 -19.43 -11.99
N LEU A 459 30.68 -20.66 -11.78
CA LEU A 459 31.31 -21.86 -12.34
C LEU A 459 31.10 -22.03 -13.85
N THR A 460 30.23 -21.23 -14.47
CA THR A 460 30.06 -21.23 -15.93
C THR A 460 31.14 -20.43 -16.67
N PHE A 461 31.92 -19.61 -15.96
CA PHE A 461 33.02 -18.82 -16.56
C PHE A 461 34.34 -19.60 -16.69
N ASP A 462 34.36 -20.87 -16.26
CA ASP A 462 35.48 -21.81 -16.42
C ASP A 462 36.87 -21.24 -16.04
N SER A 463 36.93 -20.40 -14.99
CA SER A 463 38.19 -19.83 -14.48
C SER A 463 38.42 -20.15 -13.00
N TRP A 464 39.70 -20.28 -12.62
CA TRP A 464 40.08 -20.53 -11.22
C TRP A 464 39.62 -19.41 -10.28
N ASP A 465 39.67 -18.14 -10.71
CA ASP A 465 39.24 -17.01 -9.87
C ASP A 465 37.76 -17.10 -9.50
N HIS A 466 36.90 -17.52 -10.44
CA HIS A 466 35.48 -17.73 -10.17
C HIS A 466 35.24 -18.97 -9.29
N ALA A 467 36.00 -20.06 -9.50
CA ALA A 467 35.94 -21.22 -8.62
C ALA A 467 36.40 -20.89 -7.19
N LYS A 468 37.45 -20.09 -7.05
CA LYS A 468 37.94 -19.57 -5.76
C LYS A 468 36.87 -18.73 -5.06
N CYS A 469 36.20 -17.83 -5.78
CA CYS A 469 35.07 -17.07 -5.24
C CYS A 469 33.97 -18.00 -4.68
N VAL A 470 33.63 -19.06 -5.41
CA VAL A 470 32.65 -20.05 -4.94
C VAL A 470 33.11 -20.77 -3.67
N LEU A 471 34.37 -21.17 -3.60
CA LEU A 471 34.96 -21.79 -2.40
C LEU A 471 34.95 -20.83 -1.21
N ASP A 472 35.25 -19.55 -1.43
CA ASP A 472 35.19 -18.51 -0.39
C ASP A 472 33.80 -18.38 0.22
N PHE A 473 32.74 -18.43 -0.60
CA PHE A 473 31.36 -18.43 -0.11
C PHE A 473 31.04 -19.70 0.68
N ILE A 474 31.46 -20.88 0.21
CA ILE A 474 31.21 -22.14 0.93
C ILE A 474 31.90 -22.13 2.30
N ILE A 475 33.16 -21.71 2.36
CA ILE A 475 33.93 -21.58 3.61
C ILE A 475 33.25 -20.57 4.55
N ALA A 476 32.83 -19.42 4.02
CA ALA A 476 32.14 -18.40 4.81
C ALA A 476 30.80 -18.93 5.37
N ILE A 477 30.01 -19.66 4.58
CA ILE A 477 28.75 -20.28 5.01
C ILE A 477 29.00 -21.32 6.10
N ASP A 478 30.04 -22.14 5.98
CA ASP A 478 30.38 -23.12 7.00
C ASP A 478 30.74 -22.45 8.34
N HIS A 479 31.64 -21.46 8.30
CA HIS A 479 32.00 -20.69 9.50
C HIS A 479 30.80 -19.95 10.11
N ASN A 480 29.88 -19.47 9.27
CA ASN A 480 28.67 -18.78 9.70
C ASN A 480 27.67 -19.71 10.38
N THR A 481 27.43 -20.90 9.81
CA THR A 481 26.51 -21.91 10.35
C THR A 481 27.12 -22.70 11.50
N GLY A 482 28.44 -22.64 11.69
CA GLY A 482 29.22 -23.37 12.68
C GLY A 482 30.01 -24.47 11.98
N HIS A 483 31.34 -24.47 12.16
CA HIS A 483 32.25 -25.31 11.40
C HIS A 483 31.84 -26.78 11.40
N GLY A 484 31.80 -27.41 10.21
CA GLY A 484 31.37 -28.79 10.04
C GLY A 484 29.84 -28.99 9.94
N ASN A 485 29.03 -27.96 10.20
CA ASN A 485 27.57 -28.07 10.08
C ASN A 485 27.10 -28.26 8.63
N LEU A 486 27.93 -27.94 7.63
CA LEU A 486 27.65 -28.34 6.25
C LEU A 486 27.51 -29.86 6.07
N GLY A 487 27.93 -30.69 7.02
CA GLY A 487 27.67 -32.14 7.02
C GLY A 487 26.21 -32.53 7.31
N LYS A 488 25.37 -31.61 7.79
CA LYS A 488 23.95 -31.89 8.01
C LYS A 488 23.19 -31.89 6.69
N GLN A 489 22.29 -32.86 6.53
CA GLN A 489 21.52 -33.09 5.30
C GLN A 489 20.84 -31.82 4.75
N VAL A 490 20.27 -30.98 5.62
CA VAL A 490 19.58 -29.75 5.20
C VAL A 490 20.52 -28.77 4.49
N TYR A 491 21.74 -28.58 4.98
CA TYR A 491 22.71 -27.66 4.36
C TYR A 491 23.34 -28.26 3.10
N GLN A 492 23.58 -29.57 3.08
CA GLN A 492 24.03 -30.27 1.88
C GLN A 492 23.02 -30.15 0.74
N LEU A 493 21.72 -30.33 1.03
CA LEU A 493 20.66 -30.18 0.04
C LEU A 493 20.58 -28.75 -0.50
N SER A 494 20.74 -27.72 0.36
CA SER A 494 20.76 -26.32 -0.08
C SER A 494 21.93 -25.98 -1.02
N LEU A 495 23.09 -26.64 -0.87
CA LEU A 495 24.29 -26.43 -1.69
C LEU A 495 24.49 -27.49 -2.78
N ARG A 496 23.60 -28.48 -2.91
CA ARG A 496 23.77 -29.62 -3.82
C ARG A 496 24.16 -29.19 -5.23
N HIS A 497 23.42 -28.25 -5.82
CA HIS A 497 23.70 -27.76 -7.16
C HIS A 497 25.09 -27.11 -7.30
N THR A 498 25.55 -26.39 -6.27
CA THR A 498 26.90 -25.82 -6.24
C THR A 498 27.95 -26.93 -6.20
N PHE A 499 27.79 -27.94 -5.33
CA PHE A 499 28.74 -29.06 -5.26
C PHE A 499 28.80 -29.86 -6.56
N THR A 500 27.64 -30.14 -7.17
CA THR A 500 27.58 -30.79 -8.48
C THR A 500 28.29 -29.96 -9.56
N SER A 501 28.10 -28.65 -9.55
CA SER A 501 28.75 -27.77 -10.53
C SER A 501 30.26 -27.66 -10.31
N LEU A 502 30.74 -27.64 -9.07
CA LEU A 502 32.16 -27.70 -8.73
C LEU A 502 32.79 -29.02 -9.17
N HIS A 503 32.07 -30.13 -9.01
CA HIS A 503 32.50 -31.42 -9.51
C HIS A 503 32.73 -31.37 -11.03
N TYR A 504 31.74 -30.88 -11.79
CA TYR A 504 31.87 -30.76 -13.24
C TYR A 504 32.97 -29.80 -13.68
N PHE A 505 33.12 -28.65 -13.00
CA PHE A 505 34.23 -27.73 -13.24
C PHE A 505 35.58 -28.43 -13.07
N ALA A 506 35.74 -29.22 -12.02
CA ALA A 506 36.94 -30.00 -11.75
C ALA A 506 37.15 -31.20 -12.70
N GLN A 507 36.14 -31.61 -13.47
CA GLN A 507 36.28 -32.67 -14.48
C GLN A 507 36.63 -32.12 -15.86
N ARG A 508 36.21 -30.89 -16.17
CA ARG A 508 36.43 -30.26 -17.48
C ARG A 508 37.80 -29.59 -17.58
N ASN A 509 38.30 -29.06 -16.47
CA ASN A 509 39.55 -28.32 -16.41
C ASN A 509 40.62 -29.18 -15.72
N ASP A 510 41.52 -29.81 -16.48
CA ASP A 510 42.62 -30.67 -15.97
C ASP A 510 42.30 -31.38 -14.63
N PRO A 511 41.65 -32.56 -14.69
CA PRO A 511 41.03 -33.17 -13.51
C PRO A 511 41.96 -33.44 -12.34
N VAL A 512 43.24 -33.69 -12.62
CA VAL A 512 44.23 -33.98 -11.59
C VAL A 512 44.65 -32.66 -10.92
N LYS A 513 45.00 -31.66 -11.73
CA LYS A 513 45.48 -30.37 -11.25
C LYS A 513 44.40 -29.58 -10.53
N THR A 514 43.20 -29.45 -11.11
CA THR A 514 42.12 -28.65 -10.52
C THR A 514 41.59 -29.27 -9.23
N ARG A 515 41.47 -30.61 -9.15
CA ARG A 515 41.09 -31.26 -7.88
C ARG A 515 42.15 -31.09 -6.80
N ALA A 516 43.43 -31.20 -7.14
CA ALA A 516 44.52 -30.93 -6.20
C ALA A 516 44.48 -29.48 -5.70
N GLN A 517 44.20 -28.52 -6.61
CA GLN A 517 44.09 -27.10 -6.28
C GLN A 517 42.90 -26.80 -5.36
N ILE A 518 41.72 -27.40 -5.62
CA ILE A 518 40.54 -27.28 -4.73
C ILE A 518 40.85 -27.86 -3.34
N ARG A 519 41.45 -29.05 -3.27
CA ARG A 519 41.79 -29.69 -2.00
C ARG A 519 42.79 -28.88 -1.20
N ALA A 520 43.85 -28.37 -1.84
CA ALA A 520 44.84 -27.52 -1.20
C ALA A 520 44.18 -26.25 -0.63
N TYR A 521 43.34 -25.58 -1.41
CA TYR A 521 42.61 -24.39 -0.97
C TYR A 521 41.70 -24.67 0.24
N LEU A 522 40.91 -25.75 0.19
CA LEU A 522 40.06 -26.13 1.31
C LEU A 522 40.87 -26.51 2.56
N GLN A 523 42.05 -27.13 2.38
CA GLN A 523 42.95 -27.46 3.49
C GLN A 523 43.54 -26.21 4.16
N GLU A 524 43.98 -25.22 3.38
CA GLU A 524 44.47 -23.92 3.87
C GLU A 524 43.43 -23.20 4.74
N HIS A 525 42.14 -23.44 4.48
CA HIS A 525 41.02 -22.83 5.18
C HIS A 525 40.31 -23.76 6.19
N ASN A 526 40.94 -24.87 6.59
CA ASN A 526 40.39 -25.87 7.52
C ASN A 526 39.06 -26.51 7.09
N ALA A 527 38.68 -26.45 5.81
CA ALA A 527 37.41 -26.95 5.28
C ALA A 527 37.56 -28.23 4.42
N GLN A 528 38.60 -29.04 4.67
CA GLN A 528 38.96 -30.19 3.82
C GLN A 528 37.82 -31.20 3.60
N TYR A 529 36.99 -31.44 4.63
CA TYR A 529 35.86 -32.38 4.57
C TYR A 529 34.84 -32.00 3.48
N VAL A 530 34.75 -30.73 3.07
CA VAL A 530 33.90 -30.27 1.96
C VAL A 530 34.26 -30.96 0.65
N SER A 531 35.53 -31.33 0.45
CA SER A 531 35.99 -32.05 -0.75
C SER A 531 35.22 -33.36 -0.95
N SER A 532 34.87 -34.06 0.13
CA SER A 532 34.10 -35.30 0.07
C SER A 532 32.69 -35.09 -0.51
N PHE A 533 32.06 -33.94 -0.25
CA PHE A 533 30.74 -33.62 -0.80
C PHE A 533 30.79 -33.25 -2.27
N ILE A 534 31.89 -32.63 -2.74
CA ILE A 534 32.12 -32.34 -4.15
C ILE A 534 32.39 -33.65 -4.91
N GLU A 535 33.18 -34.55 -4.33
CA GLU A 535 33.54 -35.83 -4.94
C GLU A 535 32.37 -36.82 -4.97
N ALA A 536 31.48 -36.79 -3.97
CA ALA A 536 30.31 -37.67 -3.88
C ALA A 536 29.18 -37.38 -4.89
N GLN A 537 29.31 -36.37 -5.76
CA GLN A 537 28.26 -36.02 -6.75
C GLN A 537 28.24 -36.94 -7.99
N THR A 538 28.94 -38.06 -7.96
CA THR A 538 29.08 -39.03 -9.05
C THR A 538 27.90 -40.01 -9.21
N ALA A 539 26.73 -39.72 -8.63
CA ALA A 539 25.54 -40.59 -8.66
C ALA A 539 24.35 -39.93 -9.35
#